data_AF-A0A8T5XQ59-F1
#
_entry.id   AF-A0A8T5XQ59-F1
#
_cell.length_a   1.000
_cell.length_b   1.000
_cell.length_c   1.000
_cell.angle_alpha   90.00
_cell.angle_beta   90.00
_cell.angle_gamma   90.00
#
_symmetry.space_group_name_H-M   'P 1'
#
loop_
_entity.id
_entity.type
_entity.pdbx_description
1 polymer ?
#
loop_
_entity_poly.entity_id
_entity_poly.type
_entity_poly.pdbx_seq_one_letter_code
_entity_poly.pdbx_strand_id
1 'polypeptide(L)'
;MKSLIVDMIVISKKKLKLLKEILTLTKKQRVSIEDKDIESLSEILEKKDETIERINELDKSLKKLKLSLREYEVQSIKDIDSDKYINAKDLKNISKKIEKVLLDIKEIDDYNNKLSKELLKKFKSNVKGIKESRRVTNIYNQNMNRRGF
;
A
#
# COMPACT_ATOMS: atom_id res chain seq x y z
N MET A 1 -5.36 30.70 15.05
CA MET A 1 -6.27 29.62 14.63
C MET A 1 -6.50 29.54 13.11
N LYS A 2 -6.89 30.63 12.43
CA LYS A 2 -7.17 30.60 10.97
C LYS A 2 -5.97 30.14 10.13
N SER A 3 -4.77 30.64 10.41
CA SER A 3 -3.52 30.20 9.77
C SER A 3 -3.26 28.71 9.96
N LEU A 4 -3.40 28.21 11.19
CA LEU A 4 -3.25 26.80 11.54
C LEU A 4 -4.17 25.89 10.70
N ILE A 5 -5.44 26.27 10.55
CA ILE A 5 -6.41 25.52 9.71
C ILE A 5 -5.96 25.50 8.25
N VAL A 6 -5.46 26.61 7.73
CA VAL A 6 -4.94 26.71 6.34
C VAL A 6 -3.72 25.80 6.15
N ASP A 7 -2.78 25.80 7.09
CA ASP A 7 -1.59 24.94 7.03
C ASP A 7 -1.97 23.45 7.06
N MET A 8 -2.91 23.08 7.93
CA MET A 8 -3.46 21.73 7.99
C MET A 8 -4.13 21.32 6.67
N ILE A 9 -4.85 22.24 6.01
CA ILE A 9 -5.43 22.00 4.68
C ILE A 9 -4.35 21.76 3.64
N VAL A 10 -3.31 22.60 3.60
CA VAL A 10 -2.21 22.47 2.64
C VAL A 10 -1.52 21.12 2.78
N ILE A 11 -1.17 20.73 4.00
CA ILE A 11 -0.52 19.44 4.27
C ILE A 11 -1.47 18.28 3.94
N SER A 12 -2.74 18.38 4.32
CA SER A 12 -3.73 17.33 4.01
C SER A 12 -3.96 17.17 2.50
N LYS A 13 -3.94 18.26 1.72
CA LYS A 13 -4.01 18.20 0.25
C LYS A 13 -2.78 17.51 -0.34
N LYS A 14 -1.58 17.82 0.16
CA LYS A 14 -0.34 17.14 -0.25
C LYS A 14 -0.40 15.64 0.07
N LYS A 15 -0.82 15.28 1.28
CA LYS A 15 -1.01 13.88 1.68
C LYS A 15 -2.02 13.16 0.79
N LEU A 16 -3.16 13.79 0.49
CA LEU A 16 -4.17 13.21 -0.40
C LEU A 16 -3.62 12.95 -1.81
N LYS A 17 -2.75 13.81 -2.33
CA LYS A 17 -2.09 13.60 -3.63
C LYS A 17 -1.21 12.35 -3.61
N LEU A 18 -0.35 12.22 -2.59
CA LEU A 18 0.52 11.05 -2.44
C LEU A 18 -0.27 9.75 -2.21
N LEU A 19 -1.38 9.81 -1.47
CA LEU A 19 -2.25 8.64 -1.31
C LEU A 19 -2.91 8.20 -2.64
N LYS A 20 -3.29 9.14 -3.50
CA LYS A 20 -3.78 8.79 -4.85
C LYS A 20 -2.70 8.18 -5.73
N GLU A 21 -1.45 8.59 -5.53
CA GLU A 21 -0.29 7.97 -6.19
C GLU A 21 -0.11 6.53 -5.70
N ILE A 22 -0.14 6.27 -4.39
CA ILE A 22 -0.14 4.91 -3.83
C ILE A 22 -1.30 4.08 -4.40
N LEU A 23 -2.53 4.62 -4.44
CA LEU A 23 -3.67 3.92 -5.02
C LEU A 23 -3.43 3.52 -6.47
N THR A 24 -2.77 4.39 -7.25
CA THR A 24 -2.41 4.10 -8.65
C THR A 24 -1.35 3.00 -8.72
N LEU A 25 -0.31 3.06 -7.89
CA LEU A 25 0.73 2.06 -7.79
C LEU A 25 0.16 0.70 -7.34
N THR A 26 -0.71 0.66 -6.34
CA THR A 26 -1.43 -0.53 -5.87
C THR A 26 -2.28 -1.17 -6.97
N LYS A 27 -2.93 -0.37 -7.82
CA LYS A 27 -3.64 -0.89 -9.01
C LYS A 27 -2.68 -1.48 -10.05
N LYS A 28 -1.54 -0.84 -10.30
CA LYS A 28 -0.51 -1.35 -11.22
C LYS A 28 0.14 -2.63 -10.69
N GLN A 29 0.37 -2.70 -9.38
CA GLN A 29 0.92 -3.87 -8.70
C GLN A 29 0.12 -5.12 -9.03
N ARG A 30 -1.21 -5.01 -9.09
CA ARG A 30 -2.10 -6.11 -9.47
C ARG A 30 -1.74 -6.67 -10.84
N VAL A 31 -1.61 -5.80 -11.85
CA VAL A 31 -1.28 -6.17 -13.23
C VAL A 31 0.06 -6.88 -13.27
N SER A 32 1.09 -6.33 -12.63
CA SER A 32 2.41 -6.97 -12.57
C SER A 32 2.39 -8.35 -11.89
N ILE A 33 1.56 -8.55 -10.85
CA ILE A 33 1.38 -9.87 -10.23
C ILE A 33 0.70 -10.86 -11.20
N GLU A 34 -0.36 -10.41 -11.89
CA GLU A 34 -1.10 -11.23 -12.86
C GLU A 34 -0.19 -11.64 -14.04
N ASP A 35 0.64 -10.72 -14.54
CA ASP A 35 1.59 -10.92 -15.63
C ASP A 35 2.89 -11.64 -15.20
N LYS A 36 3.08 -11.85 -13.88
CA LYS A 36 4.32 -12.41 -13.29
C LYS A 36 5.57 -11.59 -13.63
N ASP A 37 5.40 -10.29 -13.84
CA ASP A 37 6.48 -9.35 -14.07
C ASP A 37 7.11 -8.94 -12.73
N ILE A 38 8.16 -9.67 -12.35
CA ILE A 38 8.86 -9.49 -11.06
C ILE A 38 9.64 -8.16 -11.04
N GLU A 39 10.17 -7.72 -12.16
CA GLU A 39 10.95 -6.48 -12.25
C GLU A 39 10.05 -5.27 -12.04
N SER A 40 8.94 -5.18 -12.80
CA SER A 40 7.93 -4.14 -12.58
C SER A 40 7.34 -4.19 -11.17
N LEU A 41 7.12 -5.39 -10.62
CA LEU A 41 6.64 -5.54 -9.25
C LEU A 41 7.64 -4.96 -8.24
N SER A 42 8.94 -5.19 -8.40
CA SER A 42 9.98 -4.65 -7.51
C SER A 42 10.00 -3.11 -7.57
N GLU A 43 10.01 -2.53 -8.77
CA GLU A 43 10.00 -1.06 -8.92
C GLU A 43 8.75 -0.42 -8.31
N ILE A 44 7.59 -1.07 -8.44
CA ILE A 44 6.34 -0.57 -7.87
C ILE A 44 6.43 -0.56 -6.34
N LEU A 45 7.00 -1.59 -5.74
CA LEU A 45 7.17 -1.68 -4.28
C LEU A 45 8.12 -0.60 -3.77
N GLU A 46 9.26 -0.39 -4.42
CA GLU A 46 10.21 0.67 -4.07
C GLU A 46 9.54 2.07 -4.14
N LYS A 47 8.82 2.36 -5.23
CA LYS A 47 8.08 3.63 -5.38
C LYS A 47 7.00 3.80 -4.31
N LYS A 48 6.33 2.72 -3.89
CA LYS A 48 5.36 2.77 -2.77
C LYS A 48 6.07 3.13 -1.47
N ASP A 49 7.20 2.49 -1.17
CA ASP A 49 7.95 2.74 0.06
C ASP A 49 8.44 4.20 0.14
N GLU A 50 9.05 4.73 -0.93
CA GLU A 50 9.44 6.14 -1.02
C GLU A 50 8.24 7.09 -0.80
N THR A 51 7.09 6.76 -1.37
CA THR A 51 5.87 7.57 -1.25
C THR A 51 5.33 7.53 0.18
N ILE A 52 5.40 6.38 0.85
CA ILE A 52 5.01 6.19 2.25
C ILE A 52 5.91 7.02 3.18
N GLU A 53 7.22 7.05 2.94
CA GLU A 53 8.14 7.90 3.71
C GLU A 53 7.76 9.38 3.63
N ARG A 54 7.46 9.87 2.42
CA ARG A 54 6.97 11.26 2.23
C ARG A 54 5.66 11.52 2.96
N ILE A 55 4.74 10.54 2.98
CA ILE A 55 3.49 10.63 3.75
C ILE A 55 3.78 10.68 5.26
N ASN A 56 4.71 9.87 5.75
CA ASN A 56 5.09 9.84 7.16
C ASN A 56 5.61 11.20 7.63
N GLU A 57 6.41 11.89 6.81
CA GLU A 57 6.85 13.25 7.12
C GLU A 57 5.69 14.25 7.18
N LEU A 58 4.75 14.18 6.23
CA LEU A 58 3.54 15.01 6.27
C LEU A 58 2.69 14.71 7.52
N ASP A 59 2.60 13.45 7.94
CA ASP A 59 1.85 13.06 9.14
C ASP A 59 2.51 13.55 10.43
N LYS A 60 3.84 13.56 10.51
CA LYS A 60 4.57 14.21 11.61
C LYS A 60 4.25 15.71 11.67
N SER A 61 4.27 16.40 10.54
CA SER A 61 3.91 17.83 10.47
C SER A 61 2.45 18.07 10.86
N LEU A 62 1.53 17.26 10.35
CA LEU A 62 0.10 17.37 10.66
C LEU A 62 -0.16 17.11 12.16
N LYS A 63 0.56 16.17 12.77
CA LYS A 63 0.47 15.88 14.22
C LYS A 63 0.89 17.09 15.06
N LYS A 64 1.98 17.77 14.68
CA LYS A 64 2.42 19.01 15.36
C LYS A 64 1.34 20.09 15.29
N LEU A 65 0.75 20.34 14.11
CA LEU A 65 -0.32 21.32 13.96
C LEU A 65 -1.59 20.96 14.75
N LYS A 66 -1.95 19.67 14.80
CA LYS A 66 -3.07 19.20 15.63
C LYS A 66 -2.84 19.42 17.12
N LEU A 67 -1.60 19.30 17.60
CA LEU A 67 -1.29 19.59 19.01
C LEU A 67 -1.47 21.08 19.31
N SER A 68 -1.11 21.97 18.39
CA SER A 68 -1.35 23.42 18.51
C SER A 68 -2.84 23.81 18.53
N LEU A 69 -3.76 22.94 18.09
CA LEU A 69 -5.21 23.20 18.25
C LEU A 69 -5.64 23.23 19.72
N ARG A 70 -4.91 22.56 20.61
CA ARG A 70 -5.22 22.52 22.05
C ARG A 70 -5.11 23.89 22.72
N GLU A 71 -4.29 24.79 22.17
CA GLU A 71 -4.19 26.19 22.59
C GLU A 71 -5.49 26.97 22.37
N TYR A 72 -6.41 26.43 21.55
CA TYR A 72 -7.71 26.99 21.24
C TYR A 72 -8.86 26.16 21.83
N GLU A 73 -8.58 25.30 22.81
CA GLU A 73 -9.54 24.38 23.44
C GLU A 73 -10.20 23.39 22.46
N VAL A 74 -9.62 23.21 21.27
CA VAL A 74 -10.09 22.27 20.26
C VAL A 74 -9.33 20.95 20.38
N GLN A 75 -10.06 19.87 20.67
CA GLN A 75 -9.48 18.53 20.82
C GLN A 75 -9.40 17.78 19.48
N SER A 76 -10.32 18.06 18.55
CA SER A 76 -10.41 17.40 17.26
C SER A 76 -10.76 18.36 16.13
N ILE A 77 -10.34 18.02 14.90
CA ILE A 77 -10.78 18.71 13.67
C ILE A 77 -12.32 18.72 13.56
N LYS A 78 -12.99 17.69 14.10
CA LYS A 78 -14.45 17.59 14.09
C LYS A 78 -15.10 18.71 14.91
N ASP A 79 -14.44 19.15 15.97
CA ASP A 79 -14.94 20.12 16.95
C ASP A 79 -14.75 21.57 16.46
N ILE A 80 -14.04 21.77 15.35
CA ILE A 80 -13.87 23.11 14.77
C ILE A 80 -15.22 23.59 14.23
N ASP A 81 -15.71 24.67 14.82
CA ASP A 81 -16.89 25.40 14.37
C ASP A 81 -16.69 25.87 12.92
N SER A 82 -17.56 25.37 12.05
CA SER A 82 -17.51 25.63 10.61
C SER A 82 -18.24 26.90 10.19
N ASP A 83 -19.08 27.45 11.07
CA ASP A 83 -19.75 28.74 10.88
C ASP A 83 -18.78 29.87 11.22
N LYS A 84 -17.93 29.67 12.23
CA LYS A 84 -16.85 30.60 12.62
C LYS A 84 -15.62 30.52 11.71
N TYR A 85 -15.29 29.34 11.19
CA TYR A 85 -14.13 29.12 10.33
C TYR A 85 -14.53 28.43 9.04
N ILE A 86 -14.78 29.21 7.98
CA ILE A 86 -15.23 28.68 6.68
C ILE A 86 -14.30 27.59 6.11
N ASN A 87 -12.99 27.73 6.34
CA ASN A 87 -11.96 26.77 5.95
C ASN A 87 -12.07 25.42 6.68
N ALA A 88 -12.76 25.34 7.82
CA ALA A 88 -12.95 24.09 8.55
C ALA A 88 -13.76 23.08 7.75
N LYS A 89 -14.71 23.53 6.93
CA LYS A 89 -15.49 22.67 6.02
C LYS A 89 -14.58 21.97 5.00
N ASP A 90 -13.63 22.71 4.44
CA ASP A 90 -12.64 22.18 3.50
C ASP A 90 -11.74 21.14 4.17
N LEU A 91 -11.24 21.44 5.37
CA LEU A 91 -10.41 20.51 6.12
C LEU A 91 -11.16 19.20 6.41
N LYS A 92 -12.40 19.28 6.89
CA LYS A 92 -13.27 18.10 7.14
C LYS A 92 -13.51 17.30 5.85
N ASN A 93 -13.76 17.97 4.73
CA ASN A 93 -13.95 17.32 3.43
C ASN A 93 -12.69 16.60 2.94
N ILE A 94 -11.51 17.20 3.11
CA ILE A 94 -10.25 16.57 2.74
C ILE A 94 -9.98 15.35 3.63
N SER A 95 -10.24 15.43 4.94
CA SER A 95 -10.12 14.28 5.84
C SER A 95 -10.99 13.11 5.40
N LYS A 96 -12.26 13.35 5.04
CA LYS A 96 -13.15 12.31 4.50
C LYS A 96 -12.61 11.69 3.20
N LYS A 97 -12.05 12.51 2.31
CA LYS A 97 -11.42 12.02 1.06
C LYS A 97 -10.20 11.15 1.35
N ILE A 98 -9.39 11.52 2.33
CA ILE A 98 -8.24 10.71 2.77
C ILE A 98 -8.70 9.37 3.32
N GLU A 99 -9.70 9.36 4.21
CA GLU A 99 -10.28 8.13 4.77
C GLU A 99 -10.78 7.20 3.66
N LYS A 100 -11.53 7.72 2.69
CA LYS A 100 -12.01 6.95 1.54
C LYS A 100 -10.86 6.33 0.74
N VAL A 101 -9.85 7.13 0.37
CA VAL A 101 -8.71 6.62 -0.42
C VAL A 101 -7.92 5.55 0.35
N LEU A 102 -7.77 5.69 1.68
CA LEU A 102 -7.12 4.66 2.50
C LEU A 102 -7.89 3.34 2.51
N LEU A 103 -9.23 3.40 2.56
CA LEU A 103 -10.07 2.20 2.44
C LEU A 103 -9.91 1.55 1.06
N ASP A 104 -9.95 2.35 -0.01
CA ASP A 104 -9.76 1.86 -1.38
C ASP A 104 -8.37 1.20 -1.55
N ILE A 105 -7.31 1.80 -1.00
CA ILE A 105 -5.95 1.22 -1.01
C ILE A 105 -5.95 -0.11 -0.28
N LYS A 106 -6.51 -0.16 0.94
CA LYS A 106 -6.52 -1.35 1.78
C LYS A 106 -7.20 -2.52 1.08
N GLU A 107 -8.38 -2.29 0.52
CA GLU A 107 -9.15 -3.33 -0.17
C GLU A 107 -8.36 -3.96 -1.33
N ILE A 108 -7.70 -3.12 -2.15
CA ILE A 108 -6.91 -3.59 -3.28
C ILE A 108 -5.60 -4.24 -2.83
N ASP A 109 -4.92 -3.70 -1.83
CA ASP A 109 -3.68 -4.29 -1.29
C ASP A 109 -3.97 -5.66 -0.63
N ASP A 110 -5.09 -5.82 0.08
CA ASP A 110 -5.52 -7.11 0.64
C ASP A 110 -5.74 -8.15 -0.47
N TYR A 111 -6.39 -7.74 -1.57
CA TYR A 111 -6.54 -8.58 -2.75
C TYR A 111 -5.21 -8.94 -3.40
N ASN A 112 -4.33 -7.97 -3.64
CA ASN A 112 -3.01 -8.17 -4.23
C ASN A 112 -2.16 -9.12 -3.36
N ASN A 113 -2.21 -8.97 -2.04
CA ASN A 113 -1.53 -9.86 -1.11
C ASN A 113 -2.03 -11.30 -1.19
N LYS A 114 -3.34 -11.51 -1.35
CA LYS A 114 -3.91 -12.84 -1.58
C LYS A 114 -3.39 -13.43 -2.89
N LEU A 115 -3.43 -12.65 -3.98
CA LEU A 115 -2.98 -13.08 -5.30
C LEU A 115 -1.49 -13.48 -5.30
N SER A 116 -0.63 -12.66 -4.69
CA SER A 116 0.81 -12.96 -4.54
C SER A 116 1.06 -14.25 -3.76
N LYS A 117 0.32 -14.50 -2.68
CA LYS A 117 0.43 -15.74 -1.89
C LYS A 117 0.02 -16.96 -2.70
N GLU A 118 -1.05 -16.86 -3.48
CA GLU A 118 -1.49 -17.95 -4.37
C GLU A 118 -0.46 -18.24 -5.46
N LEU A 119 0.11 -17.20 -6.07
CA LEU A 119 1.18 -17.32 -7.06
C LEU A 119 2.39 -18.07 -6.48
N LEU A 120 2.85 -17.66 -5.29
CA LEU A 120 3.97 -18.30 -4.59
C LEU A 120 3.68 -19.77 -4.26
N LYS A 121 2.44 -20.10 -3.88
CA LYS A 121 2.03 -21.50 -3.61
C LYS A 121 2.09 -22.36 -4.87
N LYS A 122 1.64 -21.84 -6.02
CA LYS A 122 1.72 -22.52 -7.32
C LYS A 122 3.18 -22.76 -7.71
N PHE A 123 4.03 -21.73 -7.61
CA PHE A 123 5.48 -21.87 -7.87
C PHE A 123 6.13 -22.94 -6.98
N LYS A 124 5.88 -22.94 -5.67
CA LYS A 124 6.42 -23.95 -4.75
C LYS A 124 5.97 -25.37 -5.11
N SER A 125 4.72 -25.53 -5.53
CA SER A 125 4.17 -26.84 -5.92
C SER A 125 4.82 -27.35 -7.21
N ASN A 126 5.00 -26.48 -8.21
CA ASN A 126 5.68 -26.82 -9.45
C ASN A 126 7.14 -27.26 -9.21
N VAL A 127 7.87 -26.53 -8.35
CA VAL A 127 9.26 -26.88 -8.00
C VAL A 127 9.33 -28.24 -7.30
N LYS A 128 8.36 -28.57 -6.42
CA LYS A 128 8.28 -29.91 -5.81
C LYS A 128 8.03 -31.00 -6.86
N GLY A 129 7.05 -30.79 -7.74
CA GLY A 129 6.75 -31.74 -8.82
C GLY A 129 7.94 -32.00 -9.76
N ILE A 130 8.72 -30.96 -10.09
CA ILE A 130 9.96 -31.11 -10.88
C ILE A 130 11.00 -31.96 -10.13
N LYS A 131 11.19 -31.73 -8.82
CA LYS A 131 12.13 -32.50 -8.01
C LYS A 131 11.71 -33.98 -7.89
N GLU A 132 10.42 -34.23 -7.68
CA GLU A 132 9.86 -35.57 -7.62
C GLU A 132 9.99 -36.29 -8.97
N SER A 133 9.68 -35.61 -10.07
CA SER A 133 9.86 -36.15 -11.43
C SER A 133 11.31 -36.53 -11.69
N ARG A 134 12.27 -35.64 -11.39
CA ARG A 134 13.71 -35.94 -11.49
C ARG A 134 14.12 -37.14 -10.64
N ARG A 135 13.58 -37.27 -9.42
CA ARG A 135 13.86 -38.42 -8.53
C ARG A 135 13.35 -39.72 -9.14
N VAL A 136 12.12 -39.74 -9.66
CA VAL A 136 11.53 -40.92 -10.29
C VAL A 136 12.31 -41.32 -11.54
N THR A 137 12.65 -40.38 -12.42
CA THR A 137 13.47 -40.63 -13.62
C THR A 137 14.85 -41.19 -13.24
N ASN A 138 15.50 -40.65 -12.21
CA ASN A 138 16.81 -41.14 -11.77
C ASN A 138 16.75 -42.56 -11.21
N ILE A 139 15.72 -42.90 -10.43
CA ILE A 139 15.51 -44.27 -9.92
C ILE A 139 15.27 -45.23 -11.10
N TYR A 140 14.46 -44.82 -12.08
CA TYR A 140 14.18 -45.63 -13.27
C TYR A 140 15.45 -45.89 -14.08
N ASN A 141 16.25 -44.86 -14.35
CA ASN A 141 17.52 -44.97 -15.08
C ASN A 141 18.56 -45.83 -14.32
N GLN A 142 18.65 -45.70 -12.99
CA GLN A 142 19.53 -46.56 -12.18
C GLN A 142 19.10 -48.03 -12.20
N ASN A 143 17.80 -48.31 -12.19
CA ASN A 143 17.29 -49.68 -12.25
C ASN A 143 17.44 -50.28 -13.66
N MET A 144 17.38 -49.47 -14.71
CA MET A 144 17.66 -49.91 -16.08
C MET A 144 19.14 -50.26 -16.26
N ASN A 145 20.06 -49.41 -15.78
CA ASN A 145 21.50 -49.68 -15.85
C ASN A 145 21.95 -50.86 -14.99
N ARG A 146 21.21 -51.24 -13.95
CA ARG A 146 21.49 -52.45 -13.13
C ARG A 146 20.96 -53.75 -13.72
N ARG A 147 20.16 -53.70 -14.79
CA ARG A 147 19.57 -54.87 -15.45
C ARG A 147 20.16 -55.15 -16.84
N GLY A 148 21.10 -54.33 -17.31
CA GLY A 148 21.89 -54.59 -18.52
C GLY A 148 23.33 -54.92 -18.17
N PHE A 149 23.65 -56.22 -18.23
CA PHE A 149 24.97 -56.88 -18.15
C PHE A 149 25.74 -56.79 -16.82
#